data_AF-A0A942MXD7-F1
#
_entry.id   AF-A0A942MXD7-F1
#
_cell.length_a   1.000
_cell.length_b   1.000
_cell.length_c   1.000
_cell.angle_alpha   90.00
_cell.angle_beta   90.00
_cell.angle_gamma   90.00
#
_symmetry.space_group_name_H-M   'P 1'
#
loop_
_entity.id
_entity.type
_entity.pdbx_description
1 polymer ?
#
loop_
_entity_poly.entity_id
_entity_poly.type
_entity_poly.pdbx_seq_one_letter_code
_entity_poly.pdbx_strand_id
1 'polypeptide(L)'
;MDNDKSTMLFFGLVYSMQMTAMQHLGKIKNPATDKVERSLPDAEAIIDMLEMLSTKTKGNLSEEESNLLAHILKDLHLNYVDEFSKEKIE
;
A
#
# COMPACT_ATOMS: atom_id res chain seq x y z
N MET A 1 -13.81 -23.84 -3.83
CA MET A 1 -13.47 -23.22 -5.12
C MET A 1 -13.77 -21.72 -5.14
N ASP A 2 -14.85 -21.22 -4.54
CA ASP A 2 -15.11 -19.76 -4.46
C ASP A 2 -14.12 -18.98 -3.56
N ASN A 3 -13.51 -19.66 -2.58
CA ASN A 3 -12.56 -19.03 -1.65
C ASN A 3 -11.23 -18.66 -2.34
N ASP A 4 -10.70 -19.53 -3.20
CA ASP A 4 -9.38 -19.35 -3.82
C ASP A 4 -9.33 -18.14 -4.77
N LYS A 5 -10.41 -17.93 -5.53
CA LYS A 5 -10.51 -16.76 -6.43
C LYS A 5 -10.62 -15.46 -5.64
N SER A 6 -11.41 -15.46 -4.55
CA SER A 6 -11.61 -14.28 -3.72
C SER A 6 -10.31 -13.86 -3.03
N THR A 7 -9.56 -14.82 -2.49
CA THR A 7 -8.24 -14.58 -1.91
C THR A 7 -7.24 -14.05 -2.93
N MET A 8 -7.19 -14.64 -4.14
CA MET A 8 -6.31 -14.16 -5.21
C MET A 8 -6.65 -12.71 -5.61
N LEU A 9 -7.94 -12.36 -5.69
CA LEU A 9 -8.38 -11.00 -5.99
C LEU A 9 -8.05 -10.02 -4.86
N PHE A 10 -8.21 -10.43 -3.60
CA PHE A 10 -7.82 -9.62 -2.45
C PHE A 10 -6.33 -9.34 -2.44
N PHE A 11 -5.48 -10.36 -2.65
CA PHE A 11 -4.04 -10.17 -2.77
C PHE A 11 -3.69 -9.22 -3.91
N GLY A 12 -4.27 -9.43 -5.09
CA GLY A 12 -4.05 -8.55 -6.25
C GLY A 12 -4.42 -7.09 -5.95
N LEU A 13 -5.54 -6.86 -5.29
CA LEU A 13 -5.96 -5.52 -4.87
C LEU A 13 -4.94 -4.90 -3.92
N VAL A 14 -4.59 -5.57 -2.82
CA VAL A 14 -3.66 -5.05 -1.81
C VAL A 14 -2.27 -4.78 -2.43
N TYR A 15 -1.76 -5.69 -3.27
CA TYR A 15 -0.48 -5.48 -3.96
C TYR A 15 -0.53 -4.31 -4.94
N SER A 16 -1.61 -4.15 -5.69
CA SER A 16 -1.76 -3.01 -6.61
C SER A 16 -1.72 -1.67 -5.85
N MET A 17 -2.43 -1.59 -4.72
CA MET A 17 -2.41 -0.41 -3.85
C MET A 17 -1.02 -0.17 -3.26
N GLN A 18 -0.31 -1.22 -2.83
CA GLN A 18 1.07 -1.11 -2.37
C GLN A 18 1.99 -0.53 -3.45
N MET A 19 1.90 -1.02 -4.70
CA MET A 19 2.70 -0.50 -5.81
C MET A 19 2.40 0.97 -6.08
N THR A 20 1.12 1.36 -6.09
CA THR A 20 0.72 2.77 -6.27
C THR A 20 1.25 3.66 -5.14
N ALA A 21 1.15 3.23 -3.87
CA ALA A 21 1.74 3.97 -2.76
C ALA A 21 3.27 4.11 -2.91
N MET A 22 3.97 3.05 -3.29
CA MET A 22 5.42 3.08 -3.50
C MET A 22 5.85 3.96 -4.68
N GLN A 23 5.02 4.09 -5.71
CA GLN A 23 5.21 5.07 -6.79
C GLN A 23 5.11 6.50 -6.25
N HIS A 24 4.06 6.80 -5.48
CA HIS A 24 3.88 8.11 -4.85
C HIS A 24 4.93 8.44 -3.79
N LEU A 25 5.54 7.43 -3.16
CA LEU A 25 6.72 7.60 -2.30
C LEU A 25 8.01 7.83 -3.09
N GLY A 26 7.96 7.81 -4.43
CA GLY A 26 9.12 7.96 -5.29
C GLY A 26 10.09 6.76 -5.28
N LYS A 27 9.70 5.63 -4.67
CA LYS A 27 10.52 4.41 -4.59
C LYS A 27 10.45 3.59 -5.88
N ILE A 28 9.39 3.76 -6.67
CA ILE A 28 9.17 3.08 -7.94
C ILE A 28 8.88 4.13 -9.01
N LYS A 29 9.49 3.97 -10.20
CA LYS A 29 9.16 4.81 -11.36
C LYS A 29 7.77 4.48 -11.87
N ASN A 30 7.00 5.51 -12.24
CA ASN A 30 5.74 5.30 -12.94
C ASN A 30 6.04 4.68 -14.32
N PRO A 31 5.63 3.43 -14.61
CA PRO A 31 5.96 2.76 -15.87
C PRO A 31 5.27 3.36 -17.09
N ALA A 32 4.22 4.17 -16.89
CA ALA A 32 3.51 4.85 -17.98
C ALA A 32 4.15 6.18 -18.37
N THR A 33 4.72 6.92 -17.41
CA THR A 33 5.29 8.25 -17.64
C THR A 33 6.83 8.27 -17.61
N ASP A 34 7.45 7.18 -17.15
CA ASP A 34 8.88 7.03 -16.84
C ASP A 34 9.41 8.09 -15.85
N LYS A 35 8.50 8.72 -15.10
CA LYS A 35 8.79 9.73 -14.08
C LYS A 35 8.66 9.16 -12.69
N VAL A 36 9.45 9.69 -11.78
CA VAL A 36 9.29 9.48 -10.35
C VAL A 36 8.30 10.54 -9.86
N GLU A 37 7.03 10.15 -9.68
CA GLU A 37 5.96 11.03 -9.22
C GLU A 37 5.90 10.98 -7.69
N ARG A 38 6.86 11.64 -7.02
CA ARG A 38 6.89 11.72 -5.55
C ARG A 38 5.83 12.71 -5.07
N SER A 39 4.82 12.20 -4.38
CA SER A 39 3.73 12.95 -3.74
C SER A 39 3.36 12.26 -2.43
N LEU A 40 3.83 12.81 -1.30
CA LEU A 40 3.51 12.28 0.01
C LEU A 40 2.00 12.32 0.33
N PRO A 41 1.24 13.39 -0.01
CA PRO A 41 -0.21 13.39 0.22
C PRO A 41 -0.95 12.26 -0.51
N ASP A 42 -0.53 11.95 -1.75
CA ASP A 42 -1.13 10.85 -2.50
C ASP A 42 -0.74 9.49 -1.90
N ALA A 43 0.52 9.33 -1.47
CA ALA A 43 0.96 8.13 -0.77
C ALA A 43 0.18 7.90 0.55
N GLU A 44 0.00 8.96 1.35
CA GLU A 44 -0.79 8.94 2.59
C GLU A 44 -2.23 8.52 2.33
N ALA A 45 -2.87 9.08 1.31
CA ALA A 45 -4.23 8.71 0.95
C ALA A 45 -4.37 7.21 0.61
N ILE A 46 -3.38 6.60 -0.07
CA ILE A 46 -3.40 5.15 -0.33
C ILE A 46 -3.20 4.35 0.97
N ILE A 47 -2.31 4.79 1.86
CA ILE A 47 -2.07 4.14 3.16
C ILE A 47 -3.35 4.17 4.01
N ASP A 48 -4.01 5.33 4.10
CA ASP A 48 -5.28 5.50 4.81
C ASP A 48 -6.37 4.56 4.25
N MET A 49 -6.42 4.38 2.93
CA MET A 49 -7.36 3.44 2.32
C MET A 49 -7.05 1.99 2.70
N LEU A 50 -5.77 1.60 2.79
CA LEU A 50 -5.36 0.27 3.24
C LEU A 50 -5.67 0.05 4.73
N GLU A 51 -5.51 1.07 5.58
CA GLU A 51 -5.88 1.03 6.99
C GLU A 51 -7.39 0.91 7.18
N MET A 52 -8.15 1.69 6.41
CA MET A 52 -9.60 1.60 6.35
C MET A 52 -10.03 0.19 5.92
N LEU A 53 -9.40 -0.36 4.88
CA LEU A 53 -9.66 -1.71 4.41
C LEU A 53 -9.41 -2.74 5.51
N SER A 54 -8.27 -2.66 6.22
CA SER A 54 -7.95 -3.52 7.36
C SER A 54 -9.03 -3.46 8.45
N THR A 55 -9.45 -2.24 8.79
CA THR A 55 -10.47 -2.00 9.81
C THR A 55 -11.83 -2.55 9.40
N LYS A 56 -12.26 -2.31 8.16
CA LYS A 56 -13.58 -2.73 7.65
C LYS A 56 -13.68 -4.24 7.39
N THR A 57 -12.56 -4.89 7.11
CA THR A 57 -12.50 -6.33 6.80
C THR A 57 -12.12 -7.19 8.02
N LYS A 58 -11.85 -6.58 9.17
CA LYS A 58 -11.51 -7.28 10.41
C LYS A 58 -12.56 -8.36 10.76
N GLY A 59 -12.08 -9.58 10.97
CA GLY A 59 -12.92 -10.76 11.25
C GLY A 59 -13.43 -11.49 10.00
N ASN A 60 -13.25 -10.93 8.80
CA ASN A 60 -13.56 -11.57 7.52
C ASN A 60 -12.32 -12.01 6.73
N LEU A 61 -11.12 -11.61 7.20
CA LEU A 61 -9.85 -12.02 6.59
C LEU A 61 -9.39 -13.37 7.15
N SER A 62 -8.85 -14.20 6.28
CA SER A 62 -8.00 -15.33 6.68
C SER A 62 -6.71 -14.84 7.35
N GLU A 63 -6.01 -15.75 8.02
CA GLU A 63 -4.72 -15.44 8.64
C GLU A 63 -3.69 -14.93 7.63
N GLU A 64 -3.65 -15.53 6.44
CA GLU A 64 -2.75 -15.13 5.35
C GLU A 64 -3.05 -13.71 4.85
N GLU A 65 -4.32 -13.40 4.60
CA GLU A 65 -4.78 -12.07 4.18
C GLU A 65 -4.50 -11.00 5.24
N SER A 66 -4.75 -11.32 6.50
CA SER A 66 -4.46 -10.42 7.62
C SER A 66 -2.95 -10.16 7.75
N ASN A 67 -2.13 -11.20 7.64
CA ASN A 67 -0.68 -11.08 7.73
C ASN A 67 -0.09 -10.27 6.56
N LEU A 68 -0.57 -10.51 5.35
CA LEU A 68 -0.17 -9.74 4.17
C LEU A 68 -0.48 -8.25 4.35
N LEU A 69 -1.72 -7.91 4.71
CA LEU A 69 -2.13 -6.53 4.86
C LEU A 69 -1.37 -5.81 5.98
N ALA A 70 -1.14 -6.49 7.11
CA ALA A 70 -0.35 -5.95 8.21
C ALA A 70 1.12 -5.71 7.82
N HIS A 71 1.72 -6.63 7.06
CA HIS A 71 3.09 -6.49 6.56
C HIS A 71 3.20 -5.29 5.62
N ILE A 72 2.29 -5.17 4.65
CA ILE A 72 2.27 -4.08 3.67
C ILE A 72 2.07 -2.72 4.37
N LEU A 73 1.12 -2.61 5.29
CA LEU A 73 0.90 -1.39 6.05
C LEU A 73 2.13 -0.98 6.85
N LYS A 74 2.80 -1.93 7.51
CA LYS A 74 4.04 -1.65 8.24
C LYS A 74 5.14 -1.13 7.32
N ASP A 75 5.35 -1.80 6.19
CA ASP A 75 6.38 -1.41 5.22
C ASP A 75 6.11 -0.03 4.63
N LEU A 76 4.85 0.26 4.26
CA LEU A 76 4.47 1.56 3.73
C LEU A 76 4.65 2.69 4.76
N HIS A 77 4.29 2.47 6.03
CA HIS A 77 4.52 3.45 7.09
C HIS A 77 6.01 3.77 7.27
N LEU A 78 6.87 2.75 7.28
CA LEU A 78 8.32 2.95 7.40
C LEU A 78 8.86 3.75 6.21
N ASN A 79 8.43 3.45 4.99
CA ASN A 79 8.86 4.19 3.81
C ASN A 79 8.29 5.62 3.78
N TYR A 80 7.05 5.83 4.23
CA TYR A 80 6.44 7.15 4.35
C TYR A 80 7.22 8.01 5.34
N VAL A 81 7.54 7.49 6.54
CA VAL A 81 8.31 8.24 7.54
C VAL A 81 9.73 8.58 7.05
N ASP A 82 10.40 7.64 6.37
CA ASP A 82 11.70 7.86 5.73
C ASP A 82 11.63 9.01 4.71
N GLU A 83 10.65 8.98 3.82
CA GLU A 83 10.49 10.01 2.79
C GLU A 83 10.02 11.35 3.35
N PHE A 84 9.08 11.35 4.30
CA PHE A 84 8.61 12.55 5.00
C PHE A 84 9.74 13.25 5.75
N SER A 85 10.68 12.48 6.31
CA SER A 85 11.86 13.04 6.98
C SER A 85 12.81 13.73 6.00
N LYS A 86 12.92 13.24 4.76
CA LYS A 86 13.74 13.87 3.70
C LYS A 86 13.13 15.16 3.19
N GLU A 87 11.80 15.23 3.06
CA GLU A 87 11.11 16.45 2.61
C GLU A 87 11.30 17.64 3.54
N LYS A 88 11.45 17.40 4.85
CA LYS A 88 11.72 18.47 5.82
C LYS A 88 13.14 19.05 5.75
N ILE A 89 14.04 18.40 5.01
CA ILE A 89 15.46 18.76 4.93
C ILE A 89 15.76 19.55 3.64
N GLU A 90 14.88 19.48 2.64
CA GLU A 90 14.92 20.28 1.40
C GLU A 90 14.20 21.63 1.57
#